data_AF-A0AA35U5Q9-F1
#
_entry.id   AF-A0AA35U5Q9-F1
#
_cell.length_a   1.000
_cell.length_b   1.000
_cell.length_c   1.000
_cell.angle_alpha   90.00
_cell.angle_beta   90.00
_cell.angle_gamma   90.00
#
_symmetry.space_group_name_H-M   'P 1'
#
loop_
_entity.id
_entity.type
_entity.pdbx_description
1 polymer ?
#
loop_
_entity_poly.entity_id
_entity_poly.type
_entity_poly.pdbx_seq_one_letter_code
_entity_poly.pdbx_strand_id
1 'polypeptide(L)' 'MIKKFIKYLMDRKRRNDKFKKDFFKKTGVDLNKIDSGRTGGQ' A
#
# COMPACT_ATOMS: atom_id res chain seq x y z
N MET A 1 -14.00 -21.05 4.50
CA MET A 1 -13.61 -20.22 3.33
C MET A 1 -13.53 -18.74 3.70
N ILE A 2 -14.62 -18.13 4.19
CA ILE A 2 -14.65 -16.70 4.59
C ILE A 2 -13.56 -16.32 5.62
N LYS A 3 -13.31 -17.17 6.63
CA LYS A 3 -12.26 -16.91 7.65
C LYS A 3 -10.85 -16.84 7.04
N LYS A 4 -10.57 -17.69 6.04
CA LYS A 4 -9.28 -17.67 5.30
C LYS A 4 -9.18 -16.41 4.45
N PHE A 5 -10.29 -15.99 3.84
CA PHE A 5 -10.36 -14.76 3.06
C PHE A 5 -10.12 -13.51 3.92
N ILE A 6 -10.78 -13.39 5.07
CA ILE A 6 -10.56 -12.28 6.01
C ILE A 6 -9.11 -12.27 6.51
N LYS A 7 -8.55 -13.44 6.85
CA LYS A 7 -7.14 -13.57 7.24
C LYS A 7 -6.19 -13.09 6.13
N TYR A 8 -6.45 -13.49 4.88
CA TYR A 8 -5.70 -13.03 3.72
C TYR A 8 -5.74 -11.51 3.57
N LEU A 9 -6.91 -10.88 3.76
CA LEU A 9 -7.05 -9.43 3.70
C LEU A 9 -6.25 -8.73 4.81
N MET A 10 -6.28 -9.25 6.05
CA MET A 10 -5.49 -8.71 7.16
C MET A 10 -3.98 -8.83 6.90
N ASP A 11 -3.53 -10.00 6.43
CA ASP A 11 -2.12 -10.23 6.11
C ASP A 11 -1.66 -9.34 4.94
N ARG A 12 -2.50 -9.16 3.93
CA ARG A 12 -2.24 -8.26 2.81
C ARG A 12 -2.12 -6.81 3.27
N LYS A 13 -3.05 -6.33 4.13
CA LYS A 13 -2.99 -4.98 4.71
C LYS A 13 -1.68 -4.77 5.48
N ARG A 14 -1.32 -5.71 6.35
CA ARG A 14 -0.09 -5.65 7.14
C ARG A 14 1.17 -5.58 6.27
N ARG A 15 1.25 -6.39 5.20
CA ARG A 15 2.38 -6.34 4.25
C ARG A 15 2.43 -5.01 3.51
N ASN A 16 1.28 -4.47 3.11
CA ASN A 16 1.20 -3.19 2.41
C ASN A 16 1.65 -2.03 3.31
N ASP A 17 1.23 -2.00 4.56
CA ASP A 17 1.64 -0.96 5.52
C ASP A 17 3.14 -1.01 5.80
N LYS A 18 3.70 -2.23 5.92
CA LYS A 18 5.16 -2.41 6.05
C LYS A 18 5.89 -1.93 4.80
N PHE A 19 5.44 -2.35 3.61
CA PHE A 19 6.03 -1.94 2.35
C PHE A 19 6.03 -0.42 2.18
N LYS A 20 4.92 0.26 2.45
CA LYS A 20 4.82 1.72 2.35
C LYS A 20 5.82 2.43 3.27
N LYS A 21 5.96 1.96 4.51
CA LYS A 21 6.93 2.50 5.48
C LYS A 21 8.37 2.28 5.02
N ASP A 22 8.71 1.06 4.60
CA ASP A 22 10.04 0.71 4.14
C ASP A 22 10.41 1.44 2.84
N PHE A 23 9.45 1.58 1.93
CA PHE A 23 9.59 2.34 0.69
C PHE A 23 9.87 3.81 0.98
N PHE A 24 9.02 4.47 1.79
CA PHE A 24 9.22 5.86 2.19
C PHE A 24 10.59 6.07 2.85
N LYS A 25 10.98 5.16 3.76
CA LYS A 25 12.29 5.24 4.42
C LYS A 25 13.46 5.16 3.43
N LYS A 26 13.32 4.37 2.36
CA LYS A 26 14.38 4.15 1.37
C LYS A 26 14.44 5.24 0.30
N THR A 27 13.29 5.73 -0.14
CA THR A 27 13.17 6.62 -1.32
C THR A 27 12.86 8.06 -0.95
N GLY A 28 12.35 8.32 0.26
CA GLY A 28 11.79 9.61 0.67
C GLY A 28 10.44 9.94 0.03
N VAL A 29 9.89 9.04 -0.81
CA VAL A 29 8.64 9.26 -1.54
C VAL A 29 7.47 8.65 -0.77
N ASP A 30 6.52 9.48 -0.37
CA ASP A 30 5.32 9.03 0.34
C ASP A 30 4.25 8.58 -0.66
N LEU A 31 4.04 7.26 -0.75
CA LEU A 31 3.00 6.66 -1.58
C LEU A 31 1.58 6.97 -1.12
N ASN A 32 1.39 7.56 0.07
CA ASN A 32 0.10 8.05 0.53
C ASN A 32 -0.15 9.52 0.14
N LYS A 33 0.90 10.26 -0.23
CA LYS A 33 0.72 11.51 -0.95
C LYS A 33 0.28 11.15 -2.36
N ILE A 34 -1.03 11.21 -2.57
CA ILE A 34 -1.61 11.25 -3.91
C ILE A 34 -1.01 12.48 -4.57
N ASP A 35 -0.25 12.28 -5.64
CA ASP A 35 0.10 13.39 -6.52
C ASP A 35 -1.20 13.83 -7.20
N SER A 36 -1.78 14.93 -6.71
CA SER A 36 -2.98 15.54 -7.31
C SER A 36 -2.69 16.11 -8.70
N GLY A 37 -1.44 16.07 -9.17
CA GLY A 37 -1.04 16.44 -10.52
C GLY A 37 -0.80 15.21 -11.40
N ARG A 38 -1.74 14.94 -12.32
CA ARG A 38 -1.51 14.27 -13.61
C ARG A 38 -0.62 13.01 -13.61
N THR A 39 -1.24 11.86 -13.88
CA THR A 39 -0.90 10.91 -14.98
C THR A 39 -1.27 9.49 -14.56
N GLY A 40 -2.42 9.02 -15.04
CA GLY A 40 -2.88 7.65 -14.84
C GLY A 40 -4.01 7.30 -15.80
N GLY A 41 -3.80 7.61 -17.09
CA GLY A 41 -4.48 7.04 -18.26
C GLY A 41 -5.99 6.80 -18.19
N GLN A 42 -6.75 7.74 -18.75
CA GLN A 42 -7.58 7.48 -19.93
C GLN A 42 -7.69 8.75 -20.77
#